data_AF-A0A7V9F8H7-F1
#
_entry.id   AF-A0A7V9F8H7-F1
#
_cell.length_a   1.000
_cell.length_b   1.000
_cell.length_c   1.000
_cell.angle_alpha   90.00
_cell.angle_beta   90.00
_cell.angle_gamma   90.00
#
_symmetry.space_group_name_H-M   'P 1'
#
loop_
_entity.id
_entity.type
_entity.pdbx_description
1 polymer ?
#
loop_
_entity_poly.entity_id
_entity_poly.type
_entity_poly.pdbx_seq_one_letter_code
_entity_poly.pdbx_strand_id
1 'polypeptide(L)'
;MRRTKRSIFLLFTFAAILSLLVAACGDDEDDTGGVGDAPVSTSTAAAEADATEPADDDDDDTDAVDAGDGDAEEGRAIWQAQCAACHTIDGGEAIGPTWQGLWMSEVALDDGSTVTADEAYITESIQDPNAQIVEGYSGVMPQLDLDDDEIADVIAFIQTLE
;
A
#
# COMPACT_ATOMS: atom_id res chain seq x y z
N MET A 1 -24.63 45.08 8.94
CA MET A 1 -25.62 44.16 9.55
C MET A 1 -24.90 43.04 10.26
N ARG A 2 -25.14 42.84 11.57
CA ARG A 2 -24.59 41.72 12.36
C ARG A 2 -25.71 40.67 12.50
N ARG A 3 -25.49 39.45 12.04
CA ARG A 3 -26.35 38.29 12.36
C ARG A 3 -25.57 37.34 13.26
N THR A 4 -25.64 37.60 14.56
CA THR A 4 -25.38 36.62 15.60
C THR A 4 -26.71 36.03 16.03
N LYS A 5 -26.82 34.70 16.01
CA LYS A 5 -27.73 33.93 16.87
C LYS A 5 -27.28 32.47 16.91
N ARG A 6 -26.32 32.23 17.82
CA ARG A 6 -26.12 30.97 18.53
C ARG A 6 -27.32 30.76 19.49
N SER A 7 -27.52 29.51 19.91
CA SER A 7 -28.35 29.08 21.07
C SER A 7 -29.81 28.72 20.81
N ILE A 8 -30.04 27.45 20.46
CA ILE A 8 -31.15 26.62 20.96
C ILE A 8 -30.48 25.34 21.49
N PHE A 9 -30.18 25.32 22.79
CA PHE A 9 -30.77 24.37 23.74
C PHE A 9 -30.47 22.91 23.37
N LEU A 10 -29.38 22.30 23.85
CA LEU A 10 -29.30 21.65 25.17
C LEU A 10 -30.63 21.00 25.57
N LEU A 11 -30.72 19.67 25.41
CA LEU A 11 -31.35 18.68 26.29
C LEU A 11 -31.55 17.37 25.52
N PHE A 12 -30.70 16.37 25.75
CA PHE A 12 -31.09 14.98 26.06
C PHE A 12 -29.83 14.13 26.27
N THR A 13 -29.33 14.22 27.49
CA THR A 13 -28.52 13.20 28.15
C THR A 13 -29.30 11.88 28.22
N PHE A 14 -28.78 10.81 27.62
CA PHE A 14 -29.01 9.41 28.00
C PHE A 14 -27.67 8.70 27.73
N ALA A 15 -26.78 8.60 28.72
CA ALA A 15 -26.76 7.53 29.72
C ALA A 15 -26.53 6.13 29.09
N ALA A 16 -25.25 5.73 29.13
CA ALA A 16 -24.72 4.44 29.59
C ALA A 16 -25.34 3.13 29.06
N ILE A 17 -24.50 2.33 28.39
CA ILE A 17 -24.23 0.88 28.55
C ILE A 17 -22.87 0.69 27.83
N LEU A 18 -21.69 0.39 28.39
CA LEU A 18 -21.20 -0.50 29.45
C LEU A 18 -21.75 -1.92 29.42
N SER A 19 -21.18 -2.76 28.56
CA SER A 19 -21.10 -4.23 28.65
C SER A 19 -20.12 -4.71 27.57
N LEU A 20 -19.26 -5.70 27.73
CA LEU A 20 -18.69 -6.42 28.87
C LEU A 20 -17.56 -7.25 28.23
N LEU A 21 -16.40 -7.31 28.87
CA LEU A 21 -15.30 -8.20 28.53
C LEU A 21 -15.75 -9.66 28.41
N VAL A 22 -15.42 -10.31 27.29
CA VAL A 22 -15.20 -11.75 27.23
C VAL A 22 -13.75 -11.98 26.84
N ALA A 23 -12.95 -12.25 27.87
CA ALA A 23 -11.72 -13.00 27.74
C ALA A 23 -12.09 -14.46 27.49
N ALA A 24 -11.56 -15.04 26.41
CA ALA A 24 -11.48 -16.48 26.23
C ALA A 24 -10.02 -16.83 25.94
N CYS A 25 -9.46 -17.59 26.86
CA CYS A 25 -8.14 -18.20 26.83
C CYS A 25 -8.19 -19.53 26.04
N GLY A 26 -7.03 -19.98 25.56
CA GLY A 26 -6.69 -21.40 25.33
C GLY A 26 -6.07 -21.64 23.96
N ASP A 27 -4.78 -22.02 23.87
CA ASP A 27 -4.26 -23.42 24.00
C ASP A 27 -4.39 -24.12 22.61
N ASP A 28 -3.43 -24.76 21.94
CA ASP A 28 -2.16 -25.47 22.21
C ASP A 28 -1.42 -25.58 20.85
N GLU A 29 -0.10 -25.40 20.77
CA GLU A 29 0.96 -26.43 20.63
C GLU A 29 1.05 -27.20 19.27
N ASP A 30 2.30 -27.24 18.78
CA ASP A 30 2.93 -28.24 17.89
C ASP A 30 2.54 -28.34 16.40
N ASP A 31 3.52 -28.09 15.53
CA ASP A 31 4.20 -29.20 14.86
C ASP A 31 5.60 -28.77 14.36
N THR A 32 6.63 -29.33 15.00
CA THR A 32 8.01 -29.28 14.54
C THR A 32 8.34 -30.60 13.85
N GLY A 33 8.64 -30.54 12.56
CA GLY A 33 9.21 -31.65 11.81
C GLY A 33 9.36 -31.28 10.34
N GLY A 34 10.49 -31.45 9.68
CA GLY A 34 11.72 -32.12 10.02
C GLY A 34 12.48 -32.38 8.72
N VAL A 35 13.77 -32.03 8.73
CA VAL A 35 14.92 -32.68 8.08
C VAL A 35 14.76 -33.35 6.70
N GLY A 36 15.57 -32.86 5.76
CA GLY A 36 15.94 -33.55 4.53
C GLY A 36 17.31 -33.08 4.02
N ASP A 37 18.38 -33.59 4.63
CA ASP A 37 19.77 -33.37 4.22
C ASP A 37 20.15 -34.22 2.98
N ALA A 38 20.70 -33.53 1.97
CA ALA A 38 21.88 -33.94 1.18
C ALA A 38 21.76 -35.07 0.10
N PRO A 39 22.81 -35.36 -0.69
CA PRO A 39 23.52 -34.48 -1.63
C PRO A 39 23.83 -35.15 -3.00
N VAL A 40 24.59 -34.42 -3.83
CA VAL A 40 25.51 -34.86 -4.91
C VAL A 40 24.97 -35.04 -6.34
N SER A 41 25.48 -34.20 -7.25
CA SER A 41 26.15 -34.69 -8.45
C SER A 41 27.32 -33.79 -8.83
N THR A 42 28.51 -34.32 -8.54
CA THR A 42 29.81 -33.89 -9.04
C THR A 42 29.95 -34.20 -10.53
N SER A 43 30.41 -33.23 -11.31
CA SER A 43 31.12 -33.49 -12.57
C SER A 43 32.34 -32.58 -12.70
N THR A 44 33.46 -33.10 -12.20
CA THR A 44 34.83 -33.11 -12.76
C THR A 44 35.39 -31.84 -13.44
N ALA A 45 36.46 -31.35 -12.83
CA ALA A 45 37.39 -30.32 -13.28
C ALA A 45 38.45 -30.82 -14.27
N ALA A 46 38.94 -29.90 -15.13
CA ALA A 46 40.35 -29.50 -15.33
C ALA A 46 40.42 -28.54 -16.53
N ALA A 47 40.67 -27.24 -16.31
CA ALA A 47 41.96 -26.53 -16.44
C ALA A 47 42.47 -26.48 -17.91
N GLU A 48 42.82 -25.33 -18.49
CA GLU A 48 43.89 -24.42 -18.04
C GLU A 48 43.69 -22.94 -18.44
N ALA A 49 44.52 -22.09 -17.82
CA ALA A 49 44.57 -20.63 -17.71
C ALA A 49 44.71 -19.81 -19.01
N ASP A 50 44.12 -18.61 -19.02
CA ASP A 50 44.83 -17.35 -19.33
C ASP A 50 44.04 -16.13 -18.77
N ALA A 51 44.75 -15.04 -18.54
CA ALA A 51 44.49 -14.03 -17.53
C ALA A 51 43.61 -12.83 -17.94
N THR A 52 42.96 -12.27 -16.92
CA THR A 52 42.66 -10.84 -16.71
C THR A 52 41.62 -10.16 -17.59
N GLU A 53 40.44 -9.91 -17.01
CA GLU A 53 39.81 -8.57 -16.94
C GLU A 53 38.69 -8.60 -15.88
N PRO A 54 38.43 -7.51 -15.13
CA PRO A 54 37.40 -7.49 -14.10
C PRO A 54 36.04 -7.38 -14.79
N ALA A 55 35.19 -8.39 -14.61
CA ALA A 55 33.76 -8.23 -14.77
C ALA A 55 33.22 -7.75 -13.43
N ASP A 56 32.44 -6.68 -13.47
CA ASP A 56 31.72 -6.15 -12.33
C ASP A 56 30.73 -7.21 -11.83
N ASP A 57 31.01 -7.76 -10.64
CA ASP A 57 30.09 -8.61 -9.88
C ASP A 57 29.08 -7.70 -9.17
N ASP A 58 28.04 -7.27 -9.89
CA ASP A 58 26.77 -6.93 -9.26
C ASP A 58 25.99 -8.25 -9.13
N ASP A 59 26.20 -8.92 -8.00
CA ASP A 59 25.32 -9.98 -7.49
C ASP A 59 23.95 -9.33 -7.19
N ASP A 60 23.13 -9.15 -8.22
CA ASP A 60 21.70 -8.93 -8.10
C ASP A 60 21.06 -10.27 -7.73
N ASP A 61 20.97 -10.50 -6.42
CA ASP A 61 20.23 -11.60 -5.82
C ASP A 61 18.72 -11.31 -5.97
N THR A 62 18.21 -11.42 -7.20
CA THR A 62 16.77 -11.42 -7.49
C THR A 62 16.28 -12.85 -7.67
N ASP A 63 16.29 -13.61 -6.57
CA ASP A 63 15.62 -14.90 -6.51
C ASP A 63 14.82 -15.05 -5.19
N ALA A 64 13.76 -14.26 -5.07
CA ALA A 64 12.50 -14.61 -4.38
C ALA A 64 11.48 -13.45 -4.52
N VAL A 65 10.80 -13.36 -5.66
CA VAL A 65 9.50 -12.66 -5.70
C VAL A 65 8.49 -13.52 -4.93
N ASP A 66 8.42 -13.26 -3.63
CA ASP A 66 7.17 -13.43 -2.89
C ASP A 66 6.15 -12.51 -3.58
N ALA A 67 5.00 -13.05 -3.97
CA ALA A 67 3.91 -12.28 -4.58
C ALA A 67 3.24 -11.39 -3.51
N GLY A 68 4.01 -10.42 -3.00
CA GLY A 68 3.67 -9.65 -1.80
C GLY A 68 4.45 -8.33 -1.59
N ASP A 69 5.50 -8.04 -2.36
CA ASP A 69 6.21 -6.75 -2.29
C ASP A 69 6.50 -6.27 -3.73
N GLY A 70 5.63 -5.40 -4.27
CA GLY A 70 5.80 -4.83 -5.61
C GLY A 70 7.11 -4.05 -5.79
N ASP A 71 7.47 -3.77 -7.04
CA ASP A 71 8.64 -2.98 -7.41
C ASP A 71 8.31 -1.48 -7.39
N ALA A 72 8.85 -0.75 -6.41
CA ALA A 72 8.64 0.69 -6.28
C ALA A 72 9.22 1.51 -7.45
N GLU A 73 10.23 1.02 -8.16
CA GLU A 73 10.77 1.71 -9.34
C GLU A 73 9.82 1.58 -10.53
N GLU A 74 9.24 0.40 -10.75
CA GLU A 74 8.19 0.19 -11.77
C GLU A 74 6.91 0.96 -11.40
N GLY A 75 6.50 0.94 -10.13
CA GLY A 75 5.38 1.72 -9.63
C GLY A 75 5.56 3.22 -9.86
N ARG A 76 6.79 3.72 -9.72
CA ARG A 76 7.14 5.11 -10.07
C ARG A 76 7.02 5.36 -11.57
N ALA A 77 7.37 4.40 -12.42
CA ALA A 77 7.22 4.51 -13.87
C ALA A 77 5.73 4.57 -14.25
N ILE A 78 4.90 3.71 -13.66
CA ILE A 78 3.44 3.72 -13.82
C ILE A 78 2.85 5.05 -13.35
N TRP A 79 3.24 5.54 -12.17
CA TRP A 79 2.77 6.84 -11.67
C TRP A 79 3.08 7.98 -12.66
N GLN A 80 4.30 8.02 -13.21
CA GLN A 80 4.68 9.05 -14.19
C GLN A 80 3.83 9.00 -15.46
N ALA A 81 3.52 7.78 -15.93
CA ALA A 81 2.79 7.58 -17.18
C ALA A 81 1.28 7.82 -17.03
N GLN A 82 0.69 7.43 -15.90
CA GLN A 82 -0.77 7.30 -15.77
C GLN A 82 -1.38 8.20 -14.68
N CYS A 83 -0.63 8.57 -13.64
CA CYS A 83 -1.18 9.19 -12.43
C CYS A 83 -0.72 10.66 -12.22
N ALA A 84 0.51 11.00 -12.65
CA ALA A 84 1.18 12.26 -12.35
C ALA A 84 0.50 13.52 -12.92
N ALA A 85 -0.39 13.36 -13.89
CA ALA A 85 -1.18 14.47 -14.44
C ALA A 85 -2.21 15.02 -13.42
N CYS A 86 -2.63 14.19 -12.46
CA CYS A 86 -3.69 14.51 -11.51
C CYS A 86 -3.23 14.41 -10.05
N HIS A 87 -2.26 13.56 -9.74
CA HIS A 87 -1.78 13.32 -8.38
C HIS A 87 -0.34 13.82 -8.22
N THR A 88 -0.11 14.59 -7.17
CA THR A 88 1.20 15.06 -6.74
C THR A 88 1.83 14.08 -5.74
N ILE A 89 3.13 14.20 -5.54
CA ILE A 89 3.90 13.43 -4.54
C ILE A 89 4.68 14.35 -3.59
N ASP A 90 4.45 15.66 -3.68
CA ASP A 90 5.16 16.71 -2.95
C ASP A 90 4.25 17.53 -2.03
N GLY A 91 3.01 17.07 -1.82
CA GLY A 91 2.02 17.74 -1.00
C GLY A 91 1.26 18.86 -1.70
N GLY A 92 1.57 19.16 -2.96
CA GLY A 92 0.89 20.19 -3.74
C GLY A 92 -0.57 19.85 -4.07
N GLU A 93 -1.43 20.86 -4.19
CA GLU A 93 -2.81 20.69 -4.65
C GLU A 93 -2.86 20.38 -6.14
N ALA A 94 -3.71 19.42 -6.54
CA ALA A 94 -3.93 19.04 -7.94
C ALA A 94 -5.40 18.61 -8.18
N ILE A 95 -5.65 17.98 -9.34
CA ILE A 95 -7.00 17.48 -9.69
C ILE A 95 -7.43 16.36 -8.74
N GLY A 96 -6.48 15.52 -8.32
CA GLY A 96 -6.63 14.51 -7.28
C GLY A 96 -5.76 14.83 -6.06
N PRO A 97 -5.95 14.09 -4.95
CA PRO A 97 -5.16 14.25 -3.73
C PRO A 97 -3.69 13.88 -3.93
N THR A 98 -2.82 14.50 -3.13
CA THR A 98 -1.40 14.12 -3.05
C THR A 98 -1.23 12.70 -2.51
N TRP A 99 -0.20 11.99 -2.98
CA TRP A 99 0.24 10.71 -2.43
C TRP A 99 1.28 10.87 -1.31
N GLN A 100 1.79 12.08 -1.09
CA GLN A 100 2.72 12.36 0.00
C GLN A 100 2.11 11.96 1.35
N GLY A 101 2.76 11.04 2.07
CA GLY A 101 2.34 10.55 3.37
C GLY A 101 1.01 9.78 3.35
N LEU A 102 0.60 9.27 2.18
CA LEU A 102 -0.71 8.62 2.03
C LEU A 102 -0.76 7.25 2.72
N TRP A 103 0.30 6.45 2.61
CA TRP A 103 0.30 5.08 3.12
C TRP A 103 -0.04 5.02 4.62
N MET A 104 -1.04 4.22 4.97
CA MET A 104 -1.56 4.05 6.34
C MET A 104 -2.06 5.33 7.02
N SER A 105 -2.30 6.40 6.26
CA SER A 105 -2.92 7.63 6.75
C SER A 105 -4.44 7.47 6.86
N GLU A 106 -5.08 8.35 7.65
CA GLU A 106 -6.54 8.45 7.72
C GLU A 106 -7.05 9.38 6.62
N VAL A 107 -7.93 8.87 5.75
CA VAL A 107 -8.54 9.60 4.64
C VAL A 107 -10.01 9.87 4.96
N ALA A 108 -10.39 11.15 4.97
CA ALA A 108 -11.80 11.55 5.08
C ALA A 108 -12.50 11.42 3.73
N LEU A 109 -13.69 10.81 3.72
CA LEU A 109 -14.51 10.62 2.53
C LEU A 109 -15.64 11.65 2.45
N ASP A 110 -16.18 11.86 1.25
CA ASP A 110 -17.24 12.84 0.97
C ASP A 110 -18.58 12.51 1.64
N ASP A 111 -18.80 11.24 2.01
CA ASP A 111 -19.94 10.77 2.79
C ASP A 111 -19.82 11.04 4.31
N GLY A 112 -18.67 11.56 4.75
CA GLY A 112 -18.35 11.90 6.14
C GLY A 112 -17.76 10.75 6.95
N SER A 113 -17.46 9.61 6.34
CA SER A 113 -16.70 8.53 6.95
C SER A 113 -15.19 8.76 6.86
N THR A 114 -14.41 7.86 7.49
CA THR A 114 -12.95 7.87 7.46
C THR A 114 -12.46 6.44 7.26
N VAL A 115 -11.47 6.28 6.40
CA VAL A 115 -10.83 5.01 6.07
C VAL A 115 -9.32 5.14 6.21
N THR A 116 -8.67 4.04 6.56
CA THR A 116 -7.21 3.97 6.51
C THR A 116 -6.79 3.71 5.06
N ALA A 117 -5.82 4.47 4.55
CA ALA A 117 -5.24 4.25 3.23
C ALA A 117 -4.26 3.07 3.23
N ASP A 118 -4.82 1.89 3.46
CA ASP A 118 -4.14 0.61 3.36
C ASP A 118 -4.18 0.05 1.92
N GLU A 119 -3.59 -1.12 1.73
CA GLU A 119 -3.53 -1.81 0.44
C GLU A 119 -4.91 -2.03 -0.19
N ALA A 120 -5.91 -2.42 0.62
CA ALA A 120 -7.26 -2.71 0.14
C ALA A 120 -7.95 -1.44 -0.36
N TYR A 121 -7.83 -0.34 0.39
CA TYR A 121 -8.37 0.95 -0.02
C TYR A 121 -7.70 1.48 -1.30
N ILE A 122 -6.38 1.39 -1.41
CA ILE A 122 -5.65 1.88 -2.58
C ILE A 122 -5.98 1.04 -3.82
N THR A 123 -6.02 -0.29 -3.67
CA THR A 123 -6.43 -1.21 -4.74
C THR A 123 -7.83 -0.90 -5.24
N GLU A 124 -8.81 -0.74 -4.34
CA GLU A 124 -10.18 -0.38 -4.73
C GLU A 124 -10.23 1.01 -5.36
N SER A 125 -9.45 1.97 -4.87
CA SER A 125 -9.39 3.32 -5.46
C SER A 125 -8.84 3.33 -6.89
N ILE A 126 -8.02 2.35 -7.26
CA ILE A 126 -7.51 2.18 -8.63
C ILE A 126 -8.51 1.38 -9.50
N GLN A 127 -9.09 0.31 -8.96
CA GLN A 127 -9.98 -0.60 -9.67
C GLN A 127 -11.43 -0.09 -9.79
N ASP A 128 -11.92 0.69 -8.83
CA ASP A 128 -13.23 1.36 -8.84
C ASP A 128 -13.10 2.79 -8.26
N PRO A 129 -12.53 3.74 -9.04
CA PRO A 129 -12.16 5.07 -8.55
C PRO A 129 -13.31 5.97 -8.09
N ASN A 130 -14.56 5.52 -8.27
CA ASN A 130 -15.76 6.25 -7.82
C ASN A 130 -16.50 5.54 -6.69
N ALA A 131 -15.98 4.42 -6.17
CA ALA A 131 -16.56 3.72 -5.03
C ALA A 131 -16.44 4.54 -3.73
N GLN A 132 -15.27 5.17 -3.51
CA GLN A 132 -14.97 5.97 -2.33
C GLN A 132 -14.30 7.28 -2.76
N ILE A 133 -14.97 8.41 -2.56
CA ILE A 133 -14.47 9.72 -2.99
C ILE A 133 -13.91 10.47 -1.78
N VAL A 134 -12.65 10.92 -1.88
CA VAL A 134 -12.00 11.75 -0.85
C VAL A 134 -12.74 13.08 -0.68
N GLU A 135 -12.92 13.51 0.56
CA GLU A 135 -13.58 14.78 0.90
C GLU A 135 -12.96 15.95 0.11
N GLY A 136 -13.80 16.74 -0.55
CA GLY A 136 -13.37 17.91 -1.33
C GLY A 136 -13.02 17.63 -2.80
N TYR A 137 -13.01 16.37 -3.24
CA TYR A 137 -12.80 15.98 -4.64
C TYR A 137 -14.11 15.60 -5.35
N SER A 138 -14.10 15.57 -6.69
CA SER A 138 -15.32 15.46 -7.51
C SER A 138 -15.53 14.10 -8.19
N GLY A 139 -14.77 13.05 -7.83
CA GLY A 139 -14.90 11.73 -8.46
C GLY A 139 -14.62 11.77 -9.97
N VAL A 140 -13.50 12.38 -10.37
CA VAL A 140 -13.09 12.50 -11.79
C VAL A 140 -11.95 11.56 -12.16
N MET A 141 -11.50 10.73 -11.22
CA MET A 141 -10.43 9.77 -11.46
C MET A 141 -10.90 8.74 -12.50
N PRO A 142 -10.18 8.59 -13.62
CA PRO A 142 -10.59 7.68 -14.69
C PRO A 142 -10.39 6.24 -14.24
N GLN A 143 -11.18 5.33 -14.84
CA GLN A 143 -10.90 3.90 -14.75
C GLN A 143 -9.56 3.62 -15.43
N LEU A 144 -8.64 2.99 -14.70
CA LEU A 144 -7.39 2.47 -15.25
C LEU A 144 -7.54 0.96 -15.53
N ASP A 145 -6.77 0.49 -16.50
CA ASP A 145 -6.65 -0.92 -16.86
C ASP A 145 -5.25 -1.36 -16.42
N LEU A 146 -5.11 -1.55 -15.11
CA LEU A 146 -3.90 -2.08 -14.48
C LEU A 146 -4.21 -3.50 -13.98
N ASP A 147 -3.26 -4.42 -14.15
CA ASP A 147 -3.35 -5.73 -13.53
C ASP A 147 -2.87 -5.73 -12.07
N ASP A 148 -2.99 -6.88 -11.39
CA ASP A 148 -2.70 -6.99 -9.96
C ASP A 148 -1.21 -6.73 -9.65
N ASP A 149 -0.29 -7.11 -10.56
CA ASP A 149 1.14 -6.90 -10.37
C ASP A 149 1.48 -5.40 -10.53
N GLU A 150 0.92 -4.75 -11.56
CA GLU A 150 1.06 -3.30 -11.76
C GLU A 150 0.50 -2.47 -10.57
N ILE A 151 -0.61 -2.94 -9.97
CA ILE A 151 -1.17 -2.30 -8.77
C ILE A 151 -0.24 -2.50 -7.58
N ALA A 152 0.32 -3.70 -7.39
CA ALA A 152 1.27 -3.97 -6.31
C ALA A 152 2.51 -3.05 -6.42
N ASP A 153 3.04 -2.86 -7.63
CA ASP A 153 4.15 -1.94 -7.91
C ASP A 153 3.80 -0.49 -7.54
N VAL A 154 2.61 -0.01 -7.95
CA VAL A 154 2.12 1.33 -7.59
C VAL A 154 2.00 1.49 -6.07
N ILE A 155 1.48 0.48 -5.37
CA ILE A 155 1.36 0.50 -3.92
C ILE A 155 2.74 0.55 -3.27
N ALA A 156 3.69 -0.27 -3.74
CA ALA A 156 5.07 -0.24 -3.27
C ALA A 156 5.70 1.15 -3.44
N PHE A 157 5.44 1.83 -4.57
CA PHE A 157 5.88 3.20 -4.77
C PHE A 157 5.23 4.18 -3.77
N ILE A 158 3.92 4.10 -3.54
CA ILE A 158 3.21 4.96 -2.56
C ILE A 158 3.82 4.82 -1.15
N GLN A 159 4.21 3.60 -0.75
CA GLN A 159 4.84 3.35 0.55
C GLN A 159 6.17 4.09 0.74
N THR A 160 6.85 4.48 -0.35
CA THR A 160 8.10 5.26 -0.29
C THR A 160 7.90 6.77 -0.02
N LEU A 161 6.65 7.26 -0.07
CA LEU A 161 6.32 8.68 -0.05
C LEU A 161 5.88 9.12 1.36
N GLU A 162 6.81 9.69 2.14
CA GLU A 162 6.55 10.29 3.47
C GLU A 162 5.94 11.70 3.42
#